data_AF-A0A953NHS0-F1
#
_entry.id   AF-A0A953NHS0-F1
#
_cell.length_a   1.000
_cell.length_b   1.000
_cell.length_c   1.000
_cell.angle_alpha   90.00
_cell.angle_beta   90.00
_cell.angle_gamma   90.00
#
_symmetry.space_group_name_H-M   'P 1'
#
loop_
_entity.id
_entity.type
_entity.pdbx_description
1 polymer ?
#
loop_
_entity_poly.entity_id
_entity_poly.type
_entity_poly.pdbx_seq_one_letter_code
_entity_poly.pdbx_strand_id
1 'polypeptide(L)' 'LQEALKRLGYLKIDRTTTYYGYMTRDAVMAFQRANKLAVDGVVGPNTIKVINKKLK' A
#
# COMPACT_ATOMS: atom_id res chain seq x y z
N LEU A 1 -0.71 -1.03 7.61
CA LEU A 1 -0.71 -1.00 6.13
C LEU A 1 -1.60 0.11 5.57
N GLN A 2 -2.91 0.08 5.80
CA GLN A 2 -3.82 1.08 5.22
C GLN A 2 -3.45 2.52 5.64
N GLU A 3 -3.04 2.73 6.89
CA GLU A 3 -2.51 4.02 7.35
C GLU A 3 -1.29 4.48 6.54
N ALA A 4 -0.37 3.56 6.24
CA ALA A 4 0.80 3.85 5.41
C ALA A 4 0.38 4.26 4.00
N LEU A 5 -0.50 3.49 3.36
CA LEU A 5 -0.99 3.78 2.01
C LEU A 5 -1.77 5.10 1.95
N LYS A 6 -2.55 5.41 3.00
CA LYS A 6 -3.27 6.68 3.14
C LYS A 6 -2.30 7.85 3.27
N ARG A 7 -1.31 7.76 4.18
CA ARG A 7 -0.26 8.79 4.34
C ARG A 7 0.56 9.00 3.07
N LEU A 8 0.79 7.94 2.29
CA LEU A 8 1.50 7.99 1.03
C LEU A 8 0.62 8.41 -0.16
N GLY A 9 -0.67 8.67 0.06
CA GLY A 9 -1.61 9.18 -0.95
C GLY A 9 -2.23 8.12 -1.87
N TYR A 10 -2.00 6.83 -1.61
CA TYR A 10 -2.52 5.72 -2.42
C TYR A 10 -3.88 5.20 -1.98
N LEU A 11 -4.32 5.50 -0.75
CA LEU A 11 -5.60 5.05 -0.21
C LEU A 11 -6.42 6.21 0.33
N LYS A 12 -7.59 6.46 -0.27
CA LYS A 12 -8.51 7.54 0.13
C LYS A 12 -9.71 6.94 0.86
N ILE A 13 -9.57 6.74 2.17
CA ILE A 13 -10.66 6.29 3.04
C ILE A 13 -10.66 7.11 4.33
N ASP A 14 -11.83 7.32 4.91
CA ASP A 14 -11.98 8.12 6.13
C ASP A 14 -11.35 7.42 7.34
N ARG A 15 -11.66 6.15 7.54
CA ARG A 15 -11.11 5.31 8.60
C ARG A 15 -10.44 4.06 8.03
N THR A 16 -9.27 3.73 8.58
CA THR A 16 -8.62 2.46 8.28
C THR A 16 -9.22 1.33 9.10
N THR A 17 -9.03 0.11 8.61
CA THR A 17 -9.55 -1.13 9.17
C THR A 17 -8.44 -2.20 9.11
N THR A 18 -8.71 -3.35 9.71
CA THR A 18 -7.84 -4.54 9.58
C THR A 18 -8.18 -5.38 8.35
N TYR A 19 -9.30 -5.10 7.67
CA TYR A 19 -9.78 -5.89 6.54
C TYR A 19 -9.04 -5.54 5.25
N TYR A 20 -8.46 -6.55 4.61
CA TYR A 20 -7.81 -6.39 3.31
C TYR A 20 -8.83 -6.54 2.16
N GLY A 21 -9.57 -5.47 1.89
CA GLY A 21 -10.55 -5.43 0.80
C GLY A 21 -9.97 -4.96 -0.54
N TYR A 22 -10.83 -4.94 -1.57
CA TYR A 22 -10.49 -4.53 -2.94
C TYR A 22 -9.81 -3.14 -2.98
N MET A 23 -10.33 -2.15 -2.23
CA MET A 23 -9.73 -0.81 -2.17
C MET A 23 -8.28 -0.83 -1.64
N THR A 24 -7.99 -1.70 -0.67
CA THR A 24 -6.62 -1.82 -0.13
C THR A 24 -5.71 -2.51 -1.14
N ARG A 25 -6.20 -3.56 -1.79
CA ARG A 25 -5.47 -4.26 -2.85
C ARG A 25 -5.12 -3.31 -4.01
N ASP A 26 -6.06 -2.50 -4.45
CA ASP A 26 -5.85 -1.54 -5.55
C ASP A 26 -4.84 -0.46 -5.15
N ALA A 27 -4.91 0.04 -3.92
CA ALA A 27 -3.92 0.96 -3.37
C ALA A 27 -2.52 0.34 -3.30
N VAL A 28 -2.42 -0.94 -2.91
CA VAL A 28 -1.15 -1.68 -2.92
C VAL A 28 -0.62 -1.84 -4.34
N MET A 29 -1.46 -2.20 -5.31
CA MET A 29 -1.06 -2.31 -6.71
C MET A 29 -0.59 -0.96 -7.27
N ALA A 30 -1.27 0.13 -6.95
CA ALA A 30 -0.87 1.47 -7.35
C ALA A 30 0.50 1.85 -6.74
N PHE A 31 0.70 1.55 -5.45
CA PHE A 31 1.98 1.74 -4.77
C PHE A 31 3.09 0.90 -5.41
N GLN A 32 2.83 -0.37 -5.70
CA GLN A 32 3.79 -1.28 -6.33
C GLN A 32 4.20 -0.78 -7.72
N ARG A 33 3.24 -0.36 -8.56
CA ARG A 33 3.49 0.24 -9.88
C ARG A 33 4.39 1.47 -9.78
N ALA A 34 4.03 2.41 -8.90
CA ALA A 34 4.78 3.65 -8.73
C ALA A 34 6.22 3.43 -8.23
N ASN A 35 6.48 2.31 -7.56
CA ASN A 35 7.79 1.97 -7.00
C ASN A 35 8.53 0.87 -7.76
N LYS A 36 8.07 0.51 -8.98
CA LYS A 36 8.69 -0.52 -9.83
C LYS A 36 8.84 -1.88 -9.14
N LEU A 37 7.85 -2.27 -8.34
CA LEU A 37 7.75 -3.58 -7.71
C LEU A 37 6.87 -4.52 -8.55
N ALA A 38 6.91 -5.82 -8.25
CA ALA A 38 5.90 -6.76 -8.75
C ALA A 38 4.49 -6.28 -8.34
N VAL A 39 3.57 -6.23 -9.29
CA VAL A 39 2.23 -5.66 -9.12
C VAL A 39 1.21 -6.79 -8.96
N ASP A 40 1.32 -7.50 -7.84
CA ASP A 40 0.44 -8.61 -7.48
C ASP A 40 -0.68 -8.18 -6.51
N GLY A 41 -0.59 -6.97 -5.95
CA GLY A 41 -1.49 -6.51 -4.91
C GLY A 41 -1.29 -7.26 -3.59
N VAL A 42 -0.14 -7.89 -3.39
CA VAL A 42 0.24 -8.64 -2.18
C VAL A 42 1.36 -7.89 -1.44
N VAL A 43 1.20 -7.75 -0.13
CA VAL A 43 2.18 -7.05 0.70
C VAL A 43 3.25 -8.03 1.20
N GLY A 44 4.20 -8.34 0.33
CA GLY A 44 5.40 -9.11 0.67
C GLY A 44 6.53 -8.28 1.29
N PRO A 45 7.67 -8.91 1.67
CA PRO A 45 8.80 -8.24 2.31
C PRO A 45 9.36 -7.05 1.50
N ASN A 46 9.43 -7.18 0.18
CA ASN A 46 9.88 -6.08 -0.70
C ASN A 46 8.94 -4.88 -0.65
N THR A 47 7.63 -5.11 -0.69
CA THR A 47 6.60 -4.07 -0.56
C THR A 47 6.72 -3.36 0.80
N ILE A 48 6.87 -4.11 1.89
CA ILE A 48 7.04 -3.57 3.25
C ILE A 48 8.32 -2.72 3.35
N LYS A 49 9.44 -3.22 2.81
CA LYS A 49 10.72 -2.48 2.82
C LYS A 49 10.59 -1.12 2.15
N VAL A 50 9.92 -1.05 1.00
CA VAL A 50 9.73 0.22 0.29
C VAL A 50 8.73 1.12 1.02
N ILE A 51 7.63 0.59 1.57
CA ILE A 51 6.70 1.37 2.40
C ILE A 51 7.46 2.04 3.56
N ASN A 52 8.24 1.26 4.32
CA ASN A 52 9.00 1.80 5.44
C ASN A 52 10.03 2.83 4.99
N LYS A 53 10.67 2.64 3.82
CA LYS A 53 11.59 3.62 3.24
C LYS A 53 10.88 4.92 2.85
N LYS A 54 9.64 4.87 2.35
CA LYS A 54 8.85 6.04 1.93
C LYS A 54 8.20 6.80 3.09
N LEU A 55 8.07 6.16 4.25
CA LEU A 55 7.51 6.76 5.46
C LEU A 55 8.56 7.36 6.43
N LYS A 56 9.85 7.09 6.17
CA LYS A 56 10.96 7.81 6.79
C LYS A 56 11.06 9.20 6.17
#